data_AF-A0A7G8WJ75-F1
#
_entry.id   AF-A0A7G8WJ75-F1
#
_cell.length_a   1.000
_cell.length_b   1.000
_cell.length_c   1.000
_cell.angle_alpha   90.00
_cell.angle_beta   90.00
_cell.angle_gamma   90.00
#
_symmetry.space_group_name_H-M   'P 1'
#
loop_
_entity.id
_entity.type
_entity.pdbx_description
1 polymer ?
#
loop_
_entity_poly.entity_id
_entity_poly.type
_entity_poly.pdbx_seq_one_letter_code
_entity_poly.pdbx_strand_id
1 'polypeptide(L)'
;MGAAGPLMARPCSVCSHPDLAAIDRALVNGDPYREIAKRDPPVSVSAIQRHRVDHLSPSLRVLSAVAEHESGRSLLEQLSNLNDRVLKILDDAATTSKPSIALAAIREARALIQLSARLTGELDERPQTMVINLASTNEWTEARTAIVRALQPFPDARNAVMRALGGGEIDVIESA
;
A
#
# COMPACT_ATOMS: atom_id res chain seq x y z
N MET A 1 -57.36 6.12 19.21
CA MET A 1 -55.95 6.36 19.57
C MET A 1 -55.51 5.24 20.51
N GLY A 2 -54.80 4.24 19.98
CA GLY A 2 -54.29 3.12 20.78
C GLY A 2 -52.97 3.51 21.44
N ALA A 3 -52.91 3.45 22.76
CA ALA A 3 -51.70 3.72 23.53
C ALA A 3 -50.68 2.59 23.29
N ALA A 4 -49.52 2.93 22.75
CA ALA A 4 -48.37 2.03 22.67
C ALA A 4 -47.82 1.79 24.09
N GLY A 5 -47.88 0.55 24.55
CA GLY A 5 -47.28 0.13 25.82
C GLY A 5 -45.75 0.28 25.80
N PRO A 6 -45.09 0.42 26.97
CA PRO A 6 -43.66 0.65 27.05
C PRO A 6 -42.89 -0.54 26.45
N LEU A 7 -42.16 -0.29 25.36
CA LEU A 7 -41.28 -1.27 24.72
C LEU A 7 -40.15 -1.59 25.70
N MET A 8 -40.23 -2.74 26.37
CA MET A 8 -39.08 -3.28 27.09
C MET A 8 -37.96 -3.53 26.08
N ALA A 9 -36.85 -2.81 26.24
CA ALA A 9 -35.70 -2.93 25.38
C ALA A 9 -35.21 -4.40 25.41
N ARG A 10 -35.18 -5.04 24.23
CA ARG A 10 -34.62 -6.40 24.11
C ARG A 10 -33.18 -6.37 24.64
N PRO A 11 -32.77 -7.34 25.47
CA PRO A 11 -31.39 -7.40 25.94
C PRO A 11 -30.44 -7.46 24.75
N CYS A 12 -29.31 -6.75 24.84
CA CYS A 12 -28.34 -6.69 23.76
C CYS A 12 -27.83 -8.11 23.46
N SER A 13 -28.07 -8.59 22.23
CA SER A 13 -27.67 -9.93 21.81
C SER A 13 -26.15 -10.11 21.74
N VAL A 14 -25.39 -9.01 21.65
CA VAL A 14 -23.92 -9.04 21.70
C VAL A 14 -23.44 -9.24 23.14
N CYS A 15 -24.01 -8.52 24.11
CA CYS A 15 -23.67 -8.67 25.53
C CYS A 15 -23.92 -10.09 26.05
N SER A 16 -24.93 -10.77 25.51
CA SER A 16 -25.27 -12.16 25.85
C SER A 16 -24.58 -13.20 24.97
N HIS A 17 -23.69 -12.79 24.05
CA HIS A 17 -22.99 -13.71 23.16
C HIS A 17 -21.88 -14.45 23.92
N PRO A 18 -21.69 -15.77 23.71
CA PRO A 18 -20.64 -16.53 24.38
C PRO A 18 -19.24 -15.98 24.07
N ASP A 19 -19.02 -15.50 22.84
CA ASP A 19 -17.75 -14.94 22.39
C ASP A 19 -17.69 -13.39 22.45
N LEU A 20 -18.35 -12.77 23.45
CA LEU A 20 -18.36 -11.31 23.62
C LEU A 20 -16.95 -10.69 23.54
N ALA A 21 -15.96 -11.31 24.18
CA ALA A 21 -14.58 -10.80 24.16
C ALA A 21 -13.94 -10.79 22.77
N ALA A 22 -14.32 -11.73 21.89
CA ALA A 22 -13.84 -11.75 20.51
C ALA A 22 -14.52 -10.65 19.67
N ILE A 23 -15.82 -10.45 19.87
CA ILE A 23 -16.60 -9.40 19.20
C ILE A 23 -16.11 -8.01 19.62
N ASP A 24 -15.88 -7.78 20.91
CA ASP A 24 -15.35 -6.51 21.44
C ASP A 24 -13.95 -6.23 20.86
N ARG A 25 -13.10 -7.25 20.74
CA ARG A 25 -11.77 -7.09 20.12
C ARG A 25 -11.87 -6.74 18.64
N ALA A 26 -12.75 -7.40 17.89
CA ALA A 26 -12.99 -7.08 16.48
C ALA A 26 -13.51 -5.64 16.30
N LEU A 27 -14.39 -5.19 17.19
CA LEU A 27 -14.86 -3.80 17.22
C LEU A 27 -13.76 -2.80 17.56
N VAL A 28 -12.86 -3.16 18.48
CA VAL A 28 -11.70 -2.34 18.81
C VAL A 28 -10.72 -2.28 17.66
N ASN A 29 -10.57 -3.33 16.86
CA ASN A 29 -9.67 -3.33 15.69
C ASN A 29 -10.25 -2.58 14.48
N GLY A 30 -11.52 -2.18 14.53
CA GLY A 30 -12.20 -1.51 13.42
C GLY A 30 -12.68 -2.47 12.32
N ASP A 31 -12.86 -3.76 12.63
CA ASP A 31 -13.36 -4.73 11.65
C ASP A 31 -14.75 -4.31 11.13
N PRO A 32 -15.05 -4.53 9.83
CA PRO A 32 -16.36 -4.17 9.27
C PRO A 32 -17.50 -4.91 9.97
N TYR A 33 -18.54 -4.19 10.40
CA TYR A 33 -19.65 -4.79 11.16
C TYR A 33 -20.36 -5.93 10.41
N ARG A 34 -20.36 -5.88 9.08
CA ARG A 34 -20.90 -6.94 8.22
C ARG A 34 -20.11 -8.25 8.35
N GLU A 35 -18.79 -8.17 8.42
CA GLU A 35 -17.94 -9.36 8.58
C GLU A 35 -18.06 -9.94 9.99
N ILE A 36 -18.11 -9.07 11.01
CA ILE A 36 -18.35 -9.50 12.40
C ILE A 36 -19.71 -10.23 12.52
N ALA A 37 -20.79 -9.66 11.98
CA ALA A 37 -22.12 -10.28 12.02
C ALA A 37 -22.18 -11.62 11.27
N LYS A 38 -21.41 -11.76 10.18
CA LYS A 38 -21.32 -13.00 9.41
C LYS A 38 -20.56 -14.09 10.15
N ARG A 39 -19.48 -13.72 10.84
CA ARG A 39 -18.63 -14.62 11.62
C ARG A 39 -19.30 -15.09 12.91
N ASP A 40 -20.04 -14.20 13.56
CA ASP A 40 -20.56 -14.41 14.92
C ASP A 40 -22.13 -14.41 14.99
N PRO A 41 -22.84 -15.37 14.36
CA PRO A 41 -24.30 -15.51 14.52
C PRO A 41 -24.72 -15.84 15.96
N PRO A 42 -25.89 -15.39 16.45
CA PRO A 42 -26.99 -14.77 15.71
C PRO A 42 -26.96 -13.23 15.75
N VAL A 43 -25.78 -12.62 15.91
CA VAL A 43 -25.65 -11.17 16.02
C VAL A 43 -25.90 -10.50 14.66
N SER A 44 -26.71 -9.44 14.66
CA SER A 44 -26.93 -8.60 13.46
C SER A 44 -26.05 -7.35 13.47
N VAL A 45 -25.80 -6.77 12.29
CA VAL A 45 -25.07 -5.50 12.13
C VAL A 45 -25.63 -4.39 13.02
N SER A 46 -26.96 -4.27 13.09
CA SER A 46 -27.63 -3.27 13.94
C SER A 46 -27.48 -3.55 15.44
N ALA A 47 -27.31 -4.81 15.84
CA ALA A 47 -27.01 -5.16 17.23
C ALA A 47 -25.56 -4.81 17.60
N ILE A 48 -24.61 -5.04 16.68
CA ILE A 48 -23.20 -4.67 16.83
C ILE A 48 -23.05 -3.15 16.97
N GLN A 49 -23.73 -2.39 16.10
CA GLN A 49 -23.68 -0.94 16.13
C GLN A 49 -24.20 -0.37 17.47
N ARG A 50 -25.36 -0.85 17.94
CA ARG A 50 -25.90 -0.43 19.25
C ARG A 50 -24.99 -0.86 20.40
N HIS A 51 -24.47 -2.08 20.38
CA HIS A 51 -23.53 -2.57 21.37
C HIS A 51 -22.30 -1.67 21.50
N ARG A 52 -21.71 -1.27 20.37
CA ARG A 52 -20.55 -0.38 20.37
C ARG A 52 -20.84 0.99 21.01
N VAL A 53 -22.00 1.57 20.72
CA VAL A 53 -22.35 2.90 21.21
C VAL A 53 -22.71 2.85 22.70
N ASP A 54 -23.56 1.88 23.06
CA ASP A 54 -24.26 1.87 24.35
C ASP A 54 -23.59 0.99 25.42
N HIS A 55 -22.81 -0.03 25.02
CA HIS A 55 -22.34 -1.08 25.93
C HIS A 55 -20.83 -1.35 25.89
N LEU A 56 -20.12 -0.90 24.86
CA LEU A 56 -18.67 -1.00 24.83
C LEU A 56 -18.06 -0.09 25.91
N SER A 57 -17.17 -0.67 26.73
CA SER A 57 -16.60 0.06 27.86
C SER A 57 -15.89 1.34 27.40
N PRO A 58 -15.86 2.41 28.22
CA PRO A 58 -15.19 3.66 27.85
C PRO A 58 -13.74 3.46 27.40
N SER A 59 -12.98 2.60 28.08
CA SER A 59 -11.59 2.28 27.76
C SER A 59 -11.44 1.62 26.38
N LEU A 60 -12.34 0.69 26.04
CA LEU A 60 -12.32 0.02 24.74
C LEU A 60 -12.82 0.94 23.61
N ARG A 61 -13.74 1.87 23.88
CA ARG A 61 -14.15 2.89 22.89
C ARG A 61 -12.99 3.81 22.51
N VAL A 62 -12.15 4.20 23.47
CA VAL A 62 -10.94 4.99 23.19
C VAL A 62 -9.97 4.21 22.30
N LEU A 63 -9.72 2.94 22.62
CA LEU A 63 -8.86 2.09 21.79
C LEU A 63 -9.43 1.86 20.38
N SER A 64 -10.75 1.66 20.27
CA SER A 64 -11.46 1.54 18.99
C SER A 64 -11.33 2.80 18.13
N ALA A 65 -11.51 3.97 18.73
CA ALA A 65 -11.35 5.24 18.00
C ALA A 65 -9.91 5.43 17.49
N VAL A 66 -8.90 5.03 18.28
CA VAL A 66 -7.48 5.04 17.85
C VAL A 66 -7.25 4.08 16.69
N ALA A 67 -7.80 2.86 16.76
CA ALA A 67 -7.64 1.87 15.70
C ALA A 67 -8.38 2.27 14.41
N GLU A 68 -9.58 2.86 14.49
CA GLU A 68 -10.27 3.38 13.30
C GLU A 68 -9.49 4.51 12.62
N HIS A 69 -8.86 5.36 13.44
CA HIS A 69 -7.93 6.36 12.94
C HIS A 69 -6.69 5.76 12.26
N GLU A 70 -6.35 4.50 12.50
CA GLU A 70 -5.20 3.82 11.90
C GLU A 70 -5.60 2.99 10.68
N SER A 71 -6.70 2.22 10.79
CA SER A 71 -7.23 1.32 9.77
C SER A 71 -7.82 2.03 8.54
N GLY A 72 -8.21 3.30 8.67
CA GLY A 72 -8.72 4.13 7.57
C GLY A 72 -7.67 5.04 6.90
N ARG A 73 -6.44 5.07 7.43
CA ARG A 73 -5.37 5.95 6.92
C ARG A 73 -4.57 5.28 5.81
N SER A 74 -4.17 6.07 4.82
CA SER A 74 -3.20 5.59 3.84
C SER A 74 -1.87 5.27 4.53
N LEU A 75 -1.12 4.31 3.99
CA LEU A 75 0.21 3.96 4.50
C LEU A 75 1.14 5.19 4.60
N LEU A 76 1.03 6.13 3.66
CA LEU A 76 1.76 7.40 3.68
C LEU A 76 1.39 8.27 4.87
N GLU A 77 0.12 8.32 5.24
CA GLU A 77 -0.36 9.09 6.39
C GLU A 77 0.09 8.46 7.72
N GLN A 78 0.12 7.12 7.80
CA GLN A 78 0.69 6.40 8.94
C GLN A 78 2.20 6.68 9.09
N LEU A 79 2.95 6.65 7.98
CA LEU A 79 4.38 6.99 7.97
C LEU A 79 4.64 8.44 8.38
N SER A 80 3.83 9.39 7.90
CA SER A 80 3.91 10.80 8.30
C SER A 80 3.69 10.97 9.79
N ASN A 81 2.66 10.34 10.35
CA ASN A 81 2.37 10.40 11.79
C ASN A 81 3.52 9.80 12.62
N LEU A 82 4.05 8.66 12.19
CA LEU A 82 5.19 8.04 12.85
C LEU A 82 6.43 8.95 12.82
N ASN A 83 6.68 9.61 11.69
CA ASN A 83 7.76 10.58 11.56
C ASN A 83 7.58 11.77 12.53
N ASP A 84 6.37 12.33 12.65
CA ASP A 84 6.08 13.41 13.60
C ASP A 84 6.35 13.00 15.05
N ARG A 85 6.04 11.75 15.41
CA ARG A 85 6.32 11.20 16.75
C ARG A 85 7.82 11.05 17.00
N VAL A 86 8.58 10.60 16.01
CA VAL A 86 10.05 10.51 16.09
C VAL A 86 10.67 11.89 16.26
N LEU A 87 10.18 12.91 15.53
CA LEU A 87 10.66 14.29 15.67
C LEU A 87 10.37 14.87 17.06
N LYS A 88 9.21 14.57 17.66
CA LYS A 88 8.94 14.95 19.06
C LYS A 88 9.91 14.30 20.05
N ILE A 89 10.22 13.01 19.88
CA ILE A 89 11.22 12.32 20.71
C ILE A 89 12.59 12.97 20.55
N LEU A 90 12.94 13.41 19.35
CA LEU A 90 14.18 14.14 19.09
C LEU A 90 14.22 15.47 19.84
N ASP A 91 13.15 16.27 19.80
CA ASP A 91 13.06 17.53 20.54
C ASP A 91 13.17 17.32 22.05
N ASP A 92 12.49 16.31 22.59
CA ASP A 92 12.57 15.94 24.02
C ASP A 92 13.99 15.48 24.40
N ALA A 93 14.65 14.71 23.54
CA ALA A 93 16.01 14.24 23.76
C ALA A 93 17.04 15.38 23.68
N ALA A 94 16.80 16.38 22.83
CA ALA A 94 17.63 17.57 22.70
C ALA A 94 17.53 18.45 23.95
N THR A 95 16.32 18.64 24.48
CA THR A 95 16.09 19.42 25.71
C THR A 95 16.60 18.71 26.97
N THR A 96 16.53 17.38 27.03
CA THR A 96 17.01 16.59 28.18
C THR A 96 18.49 16.19 28.11
N SER A 97 19.26 16.69 27.14
CA SER A 97 20.69 16.38 26.95
C SER A 97 20.99 14.87 26.88
N LYS A 98 20.17 14.11 26.16
CA LYS A 98 20.35 12.65 25.96
C LYS A 98 20.84 12.37 24.53
N PRO A 99 22.13 12.55 24.23
CA PRO A 99 22.65 12.51 22.86
C PRO A 99 22.48 11.14 22.17
N SER A 100 22.49 10.05 22.93
CA SER A 100 22.26 8.70 22.39
C SER A 100 20.84 8.51 21.87
N ILE A 101 19.84 9.06 22.56
CA ILE A 101 18.43 9.02 22.14
C ILE A 101 18.21 9.92 20.94
N ALA A 102 18.82 11.12 20.93
CA ALA A 102 18.76 12.02 19.80
C ALA A 102 19.34 11.37 18.52
N LEU A 103 20.52 10.73 18.62
CA LEU A 103 21.12 10.00 17.49
C LEU A 103 20.25 8.84 17.02
N ALA A 104 19.58 8.12 17.93
CA ALA A 104 18.66 7.05 17.56
C ALA A 104 17.42 7.61 16.83
N ALA A 105 16.81 8.67 17.35
CA ALA A 105 15.66 9.31 16.72
C ALA A 105 16.00 9.86 15.32
N ILE A 106 17.17 10.47 15.14
CA ILE A 106 17.64 10.95 13.83
C ILE A 106 17.78 9.79 12.83
N ARG A 107 18.30 8.62 13.27
CA ARG A 107 18.43 7.45 12.40
C ARG A 107 17.06 6.95 11.93
N GLU A 108 16.08 6.86 12.83
CA GLU A 108 14.72 6.44 12.49
C GLU A 108 14.02 7.45 11.59
N ALA A 109 14.14 8.75 11.86
CA ALA A 109 13.57 9.81 11.02
C ALA A 109 14.11 9.73 9.58
N ARG A 110 15.42 9.52 9.42
CA ARG A 110 16.03 9.33 8.09
C ARG A 110 15.48 8.11 7.36
N ALA A 111 15.28 7.00 8.07
CA ALA A 111 14.72 5.78 7.48
C ALA A 111 13.26 5.99 7.01
N LEU A 112 12.44 6.68 7.81
CA LEU A 112 11.05 6.99 7.46
C LEU A 112 10.93 7.95 6.27
N ILE A 113 11.80 8.97 6.21
CA ILE A 113 11.87 9.88 5.06
C ILE A 113 12.25 9.10 3.79
N GLN A 114 13.27 8.24 3.88
CA GLN A 114 13.70 7.45 2.72
C GLN A 114 12.60 6.50 2.23
N LEU A 115 11.90 5.84 3.15
CA LEU A 115 10.77 4.96 2.81
C LEU A 115 9.62 5.75 2.17
N SER A 116 9.31 6.94 2.70
CA SER A 116 8.28 7.82 2.15
C SER A 116 8.63 8.31 0.74
N ALA A 117 9.89 8.66 0.51
CA ALA A 117 10.38 9.08 -0.80
C ALA A 117 10.39 7.93 -1.83
N ARG A 118 10.66 6.68 -1.41
CA ARG A 118 10.51 5.50 -2.29
C ARG A 118 9.04 5.24 -2.65
N LEU A 119 8.13 5.36 -1.69
CA LEU A 119 6.70 5.13 -1.89
C LEU A 119 6.04 6.20 -2.77
N THR A 120 6.47 7.46 -2.64
CA THR A 120 5.99 8.59 -3.46
C THR A 120 6.63 8.63 -4.84
N GLY A 121 7.72 7.89 -5.07
CA GLY A 121 8.50 7.93 -6.30
C GLY A 121 9.43 9.14 -6.40
N GLU A 122 9.60 9.92 -5.34
CA GLU A 122 10.59 11.00 -5.27
C GLU A 122 12.04 10.45 -5.25
N LEU A 123 12.22 9.22 -4.75
CA LEU A 123 13.44 8.43 -4.92
C LEU A 123 13.25 7.43 -6.06
N ASP A 124 13.72 7.80 -7.26
CA ASP A 124 13.81 6.88 -8.39
C ASP A 124 15.10 6.05 -8.29
N GLU A 125 14.97 4.84 -7.74
CA GLU A 125 16.09 3.89 -7.59
C GLU A 125 16.26 2.98 -8.82
N ARG A 126 15.43 3.16 -9.85
CA ARG A 126 15.59 2.42 -11.10
C ARG A 126 16.92 2.87 -11.73
N PRO A 127 17.75 1.94 -12.25
CA PRO A 127 18.80 2.35 -13.16
C PRO A 127 18.11 3.12 -14.29
N GLN A 128 18.46 4.40 -14.46
CA GLN A 128 18.05 5.16 -15.63
C GLN A 128 18.63 4.44 -16.84
N THR A 129 17.90 3.47 -17.37
CA THR A 129 18.24 2.84 -18.64
C THR A 129 18.08 3.94 -19.66
N MET A 130 19.21 4.55 -20.03
CA MET A 130 19.26 5.46 -21.16
C MET A 130 18.84 4.64 -22.38
N VAL A 131 17.57 4.74 -22.77
CA VAL A 131 17.04 4.10 -23.97
C VAL A 131 17.64 4.87 -25.15
N ILE A 132 18.83 4.44 -25.58
CA ILE A 132 19.45 4.95 -26.79
C ILE A 132 18.60 4.42 -27.94
N ASN A 133 17.94 5.32 -28.67
CA ASN A 133 17.32 4.97 -29.94
C ASN A 133 18.44 4.69 -30.96
N LEU A 134 18.92 3.45 -31.01
CA LEU A 134 20.02 3.03 -31.87
C LEU A 134 19.71 3.26 -33.36
N ALA A 135 18.43 3.28 -33.76
CA ALA A 135 18.04 3.60 -35.13
C ALA A 135 18.29 5.07 -35.51
N SER A 136 18.45 5.95 -34.51
CA SER A 136 18.69 7.39 -34.70
C SER A 136 20.16 7.79 -34.60
N THR A 137 21.06 6.86 -34.29
CA THR A 137 22.49 7.15 -34.21
C THR A 137 23.13 7.12 -35.59
N ASN A 138 24.04 8.06 -35.85
CA ASN A 138 24.73 8.14 -37.14
C ASN A 138 25.59 6.88 -37.37
N GLU A 139 26.14 6.33 -36.29
CA GLU A 139 26.97 5.12 -36.28
C GLU A 139 26.19 3.89 -36.79
N TRP A 140 24.91 3.76 -36.45
CA TRP A 140 24.07 2.67 -36.95
C TRP A 140 23.76 2.82 -38.44
N THR A 141 23.55 4.05 -38.90
CA THR A 141 23.32 4.36 -40.31
C THR A 141 24.56 4.03 -41.16
N GLU A 142 25.75 4.35 -40.66
CA GLU A 142 27.02 4.01 -41.30
C GLU A 142 27.24 2.49 -41.34
N ALA A 143 27.04 1.79 -40.23
CA ALA A 143 27.17 0.34 -40.15
C ALA A 143 26.21 -0.37 -41.13
N ARG A 144 24.94 0.03 -41.16
CA ARG A 144 23.94 -0.51 -42.09
C ARG A 144 24.36 -0.29 -43.54
N THR A 145 24.88 0.89 -43.87
CA THR A 145 25.34 1.23 -45.22
C THR A 145 26.54 0.36 -45.63
N ALA A 146 27.49 0.16 -44.72
CA ALA A 146 28.65 -0.71 -44.96
C ALA A 146 28.24 -2.17 -45.21
N ILE A 147 27.29 -2.70 -44.42
CA ILE A 147 26.75 -4.06 -44.57
C ILE A 147 26.07 -4.23 -45.93
N VAL A 148 25.17 -3.31 -46.30
CA VAL A 148 24.45 -3.39 -47.58
C VAL A 148 25.42 -3.27 -48.77
N ARG A 149 26.45 -2.43 -48.65
CA ARG A 149 27.48 -2.28 -49.68
C ARG A 149 28.31 -3.57 -49.85
N ALA A 150 28.71 -4.21 -48.75
CA ALA A 150 29.45 -5.47 -48.80
C ALA A 150 28.66 -6.61 -49.45
N LEU A 151 27.32 -6.57 -49.36
CA LEU A 151 26.42 -7.56 -49.95
C LEU A 151 26.06 -7.29 -51.42
N GLN A 152 26.55 -6.20 -52.04
CA GLN A 152 26.27 -5.90 -53.46
C GLN A 152 26.61 -7.06 -54.43
N PRO A 153 27.72 -7.80 -54.27
CA PRO A 153 28.07 -8.92 -55.15
C PRO A 153 27.20 -10.18 -54.94
N PHE A 154 26.39 -10.24 -53.87
CA PHE A 154 25.63 -11.42 -53.46
C PHE A 154 24.13 -11.11 -53.33
N PRO A 155 23.38 -11.10 -54.46
CA PRO A 155 21.99 -10.65 -54.49
C PRO A 155 21.05 -11.43 -53.55
N ASP A 156 21.25 -12.76 -53.45
CA ASP A 156 20.42 -13.63 -52.62
C ASP A 156 20.64 -13.37 -51.12
N ALA A 157 21.91 -13.21 -50.72
CA ALA A 157 22.29 -12.88 -49.34
C ALA A 157 21.77 -11.50 -48.92
N ARG A 158 21.84 -10.51 -49.83
CA ARG A 158 21.27 -9.18 -49.61
C ARG A 158 19.76 -9.22 -49.34
N ASN A 159 19.02 -10.00 -50.12
CA ASN A 159 17.57 -10.14 -49.96
C ASN A 159 17.18 -10.85 -48.66
N ALA A 160 17.97 -11.83 -48.22
CA ALA A 160 17.78 -12.50 -46.93
C ALA A 160 17.96 -11.52 -45.76
N VAL A 161 19.04 -10.74 -45.76
CA VAL A 161 19.34 -9.77 -44.70
C VAL A 161 18.33 -8.63 -44.66
N MET A 162 17.90 -8.10 -45.81
CA MET A 162 16.89 -7.03 -45.86
C MET A 162 15.52 -7.49 -45.33
N ARG A 163 15.15 -8.75 -45.54
CA ARG A 163 13.93 -9.33 -44.94
C ARG A 163 14.05 -9.42 -43.42
N ALA A 164 15.18 -9.89 -42.92
CA ALA A 164 15.43 -9.98 -41.47
C ALA A 164 15.44 -8.61 -40.78
N LEU A 165 15.98 -7.58 -41.43
CA LEU A 165 16.03 -6.21 -40.89
C LEU A 165 14.71 -5.44 -41.04
N GLY A 166 13.83 -5.83 -41.96
CA GLY A 166 12.52 -5.20 -42.20
C GLY A 166 11.38 -5.74 -41.34
N GLY A 167 11.54 -6.92 -40.74
CA GLY A 167 10.53 -7.62 -39.93
C GLY A 167 10.69 -7.39 -38.43
N GLY A 168 10.60 -6.14 -37.97
CA GLY A 168 10.65 -5.78 -36.54
C GLY A 168 9.42 -6.18 -35.71
N GLU A 169 8.74 -7.26 -36.07
CA GLU A 169 7.68 -7.87 -35.26
C GLU A 169 8.05 -9.35 -35.10
N ILE A 170 8.86 -9.61 -34.07
CA ILE A 170 9.24 -10.95 -33.66
C ILE A 170 8.04 -11.54 -32.92
N ASP A 171 7.27 -12.36 -33.61
CA ASP A 171 6.44 -13.37 -32.98
C ASP A 171 6.98 -14.74 -33.42
N VAL A 172 7.90 -15.27 -32.62
CA VAL A 172 8.20 -16.70 -32.58
C VAL A 172 8.27 -17.10 -31.11
N ILE A 173 7.09 -17.16 -30.50
CA ILE A 173 6.80 -18.18 -29.49
C ILE A 173 6.34 -19.44 -30.26
N GLU A 174 6.74 -20.60 -29.73
CA GLU A 174 6.31 -21.98 -30.04
C GLU A 174 7.08 -22.81 -31.10
N SER A 175 8.05 -23.57 -30.55
CA SER A 175 8.06 -25.05 -30.48
C SER A 175 7.86 -25.90 -31.74
N ALA A 176 8.93 -26.58 -32.16
CA ALA A 176 9.03 -28.05 -32.31
C ALA A 176 10.47 -28.47 -32.62
#